data_AF-A0A9X8MH87-F1
#
_entry.id   AF-A0A9X8MH87-F1
#
_cell.length_a   1.000
_cell.length_b   1.000
_cell.length_c   1.000
_cell.angle_alpha   90.00
_cell.angle_beta   90.00
_cell.angle_gamma   90.00
#
_symmetry.space_group_name_H-M   'P 1'
#
loop_
_entity.id
_entity.type
_entity.pdbx_description
1 polymer ?
#
loop_
_entity_poly.entity_id
_entity_poly.type
_entity_poly.pdbx_seq_one_letter_code
_entity_poly.pdbx_strand_id
1 'polypeptide(L)' 'MLHTKTLKVRIRDKHAPLLRQMARGVNFVWNYLNELSQRSIRERGGFLSAYDLQKYTNGCA' A
#
# COMPACT_ATOMS: atom_id res chain seq x y z
N MET A 1 -15.61 9.12 42.96
CA MET A 1 -16.08 8.09 42.00
C MET A 1 -15.75 8.56 40.58
N LEU A 2 -14.91 7.84 39.85
CA LEU A 2 -14.70 8.12 38.42
C LEU A 2 -15.94 7.65 37.64
N HIS A 3 -16.61 8.57 36.96
CA HIS A 3 -17.71 8.26 36.05
C HIS A 3 -17.16 8.06 34.64
N THR A 4 -17.16 6.82 34.16
CA THR A 4 -16.81 6.51 32.77
C THR A 4 -18.01 6.85 31.87
N LYS A 5 -17.87 7.91 31.07
CA LYS A 5 -18.87 8.30 30.06
C LYS A 5 -18.42 7.83 28.68
N THR A 6 -19.25 6.99 28.05
CA THR A 6 -19.02 6.52 26.68
C THR A 6 -19.54 7.56 25.68
N LEU A 7 -18.63 8.18 24.93
CA LEU A 7 -18.97 9.10 23.84
C LEU A 7 -19.20 8.32 22.53
N LYS A 8 -20.40 8.47 21.94
CA LYS A 8 -20.66 8.05 20.56
C LYS A 8 -20.48 9.25 19.63
N VAL A 9 -19.36 9.29 18.92
CA VAL A 9 -19.02 10.37 17.99
C VAL A 9 -19.04 9.83 16.56
N ARG A 10 -19.68 10.56 15.63
CA ARG A 10 -19.58 10.26 14.21
C ARG A 10 -18.41 11.03 13.61
N ILE A 11 -17.40 10.31 13.14
CA ILE A 11 -16.30 10.91 12.38
C ILE A 11 -16.81 11.19 10.97
N ARG A 12 -16.67 12.44 10.50
CA ARG A 12 -17.08 12.83 9.15
C ARG A 12 -16.00 12.39 8.16
N ASP A 13 -16.37 11.60 7.17
CA ASP A 13 -15.48 10.89 6.26
C ASP A 13 -15.44 11.51 4.85
N LYS A 14 -15.45 12.86 4.78
CA LYS A 14 -15.43 13.61 3.50
C LYS A 14 -14.29 13.17 2.56
N HIS A 15 -13.13 12.85 3.12
CA HIS A 15 -11.94 12.45 2.36
C HIS A 15 -11.78 10.93 2.22
N ALA A 16 -12.66 10.12 2.79
CA ALA A 16 -12.56 8.66 2.68
C ALA A 16 -12.58 8.14 1.23
N PRO A 17 -13.32 8.73 0.28
CA PRO A 17 -13.21 8.33 -1.13
C PRO A 17 -11.82 8.61 -1.72
N LEU A 18 -11.24 9.79 -1.44
CA LEU A 18 -9.90 10.18 -1.90
C LEU A 18 -8.82 9.26 -1.32
N LEU A 19 -8.86 9.03 0.00
CA LEU A 19 -7.91 8.14 0.66
C LEU A 19 -8.02 6.70 0.14
N ARG A 20 -9.24 6.22 -0.14
CA ARG A 20 -9.43 4.91 -0.77
C ARG A 20 -8.85 4.85 -2.18
N GLN A 21 -8.95 5.93 -2.96
CA GLN A 21 -8.33 6.00 -4.29
C GLN A 21 -6.80 5.93 -4.19
N MET A 22 -6.20 6.70 -3.28
CA MET A 22 -4.75 6.66 -3.03
C MET A 22 -4.30 5.28 -2.55
N ALA A 23 -5.05 4.67 -1.62
CA ALA A 23 -4.77 3.33 -1.11
C ALA A 23 -4.82 2.27 -2.23
N ARG A 24 -5.74 2.40 -3.19
CA ARG A 24 -5.78 1.50 -4.36
C ARG A 24 -4.55 1.66 -5.25
N GLY A 25 -4.07 2.88 -5.47
CA GLY A 25 -2.83 3.13 -6.22
C GLY A 25 -1.62 2.47 -5.55
N VAL A 26 -1.48 2.66 -4.24
CA VAL A 26 -0.42 1.99 -3.45
C VAL A 26 -0.54 0.46 -3.56
N ASN A 27 -1.74 -0.09 -3.40
CA ASN A 27 -1.96 -1.53 -3.48
C ASN A 27 -1.63 -2.10 -4.87
N PHE A 28 -1.93 -1.36 -5.94
CA PHE A 28 -1.57 -1.76 -7.29
C PHE A 28 -0.05 -1.91 -7.46
N VAL A 29 0.72 -0.91 -7.03
CA VAL A 29 2.19 -0.94 -7.11
C VAL A 29 2.76 -2.11 -6.29
N TRP A 30 2.24 -2.32 -5.07
CA TRP A 30 2.70 -3.42 -4.21
C TRP A 30 2.39 -4.79 -4.79
N ASN A 31 1.21 -5.00 -5.37
CA ASN A 31 0.86 -6.25 -6.02
C ASN A 31 1.80 -6.55 -7.20
N TYR A 32 2.08 -5.55 -8.04
CA TYR A 32 3.02 -5.68 -9.14
C TYR A 32 4.44 -6.05 -8.66
N LEU A 33 4.96 -5.34 -7.65
CA LEU A 33 6.29 -5.61 -7.10
C LEU A 33 6.39 -7.00 -6.48
N ASN A 34 5.34 -7.47 -5.80
CA ASN A 34 5.30 -8.81 -5.22
C ASN A 34 5.37 -9.89 -6.31
N GLU A 35 4.57 -9.75 -7.37
CA GLU A 35 4.61 -10.67 -8.50
C GLU A 35 6.00 -10.67 -9.18
N LEU A 36 6.55 -9.48 -9.44
CA LEU A 36 7.88 -9.32 -10.03
C LEU A 36 8.97 -9.99 -9.17
N SER A 37 8.94 -9.78 -7.86
CA SER A 37 9.89 -10.37 -6.92
C SER A 37 9.78 -11.90 -6.91
N GLN A 38 8.54 -12.43 -6.82
CA GLN A 38 8.30 -13.88 -6.88
C GLN A 38 8.82 -14.49 -8.19
N ARG A 39 8.59 -13.81 -9.31
CA ARG A 39 9.06 -14.25 -10.63
C ARG A 39 10.58 -14.22 -10.72
N SER A 40 11.23 -13.18 -10.22
CA SER A 40 12.71 -13.08 -10.17
C SER A 40 13.32 -14.23 -9.38
N ILE A 41 12.74 -14.57 -8.22
CA ILE A 41 13.21 -15.69 -7.40
C ILE A 41 13.01 -17.02 -8.14
N ARG A 42 11.84 -17.23 -8.76
CA ARG A 42 11.51 -18.49 -9.45
C ARG A 42 12.33 -18.71 -10.71
N GLU A 43 12.46 -17.69 -11.55
CA GLU A 43 13.06 -17.81 -12.88
C GLU A 43 14.57 -17.57 -12.88
N ARG A 44 15.05 -16.68 -12.01
CA ARG A 44 16.45 -16.23 -12.00
C ARG A 44 17.19 -16.57 -10.71
N GLY A 45 16.50 -17.08 -9.69
CA GLY A 45 17.09 -17.35 -8.36
C GLY A 45 17.54 -16.08 -7.62
N GLY A 46 17.13 -14.90 -8.08
CA GLY A 46 17.65 -13.62 -7.61
C GLY A 46 16.65 -12.87 -6.74
N PHE A 47 17.11 -12.40 -5.58
CA PHE A 47 16.36 -11.48 -4.73
C PHE A 47 16.62 -10.04 -5.18
N LEU A 48 15.56 -9.35 -5.60
CA LEU A 48 15.65 -7.96 -6.02
C LEU A 48 15.73 -7.05 -4.79
N SER A 49 16.69 -6.12 -4.79
CA SER A 49 16.79 -5.09 -3.77
C SER A 49 15.76 -3.97 -4.02
N ALA A 50 15.59 -3.08 -3.04
CA ALA A 50 14.74 -1.90 -3.21
C ALA A 50 15.17 -1.02 -4.40
N TYR A 51 16.47 -0.91 -4.66
CA TYR A 51 17.01 -0.13 -5.79
C TYR A 51 16.73 -0.80 -7.15
N ASP A 52 16.66 -2.13 -7.18
CA ASP A 52 16.32 -2.85 -8.40
C ASP A 52 14.84 -2.73 -8.71
N LEU A 53 13.98 -2.87 -7.68
CA LEU A 53 12.53 -2.69 -7.81
C LEU A 53 12.15 -1.25 -8.17
N GLN A 54 12.89 -0.25 -7.66
CA GLN A 54 12.65 1.17 -7.98
C GLN A 54 12.76 1.46 -9.48
N LYS A 55 13.65 0.78 -10.22
CA LYS A 55 13.79 0.96 -11.67
C LYS A 55 12.50 0.59 -12.43
N TYR A 56 11.69 -0.31 -11.88
CA TYR A 56 10.43 -0.75 -12.47
C TYR A 56 9.23 0.11 -12.08
N THR A 57 9.36 0.98 -11.07
CA THR A 57 8.30 1.87 -10.60
C THR A 57 8.57 3.34 -10.90
N ASN A 58 9.79 3.69 -11.30
CA ASN A 58 10.16 5.05 -11.70
C ASN A 58 9.29 5.54 -12.88
N GLY A 59 8.72 6.74 -12.74
CA GLY A 59 7.88 7.35 -13.78
C GLY A 59 6.43 6.87 -13.82
N CYS A 60 6.03 5.95 -12.92
CA CYS A 60 4.62 5.61 -12.73
C CYS A 60 3.92 6.78 -12.02
N ALA A 61 2.95 7.39 -12.72
CA ALA A 61 2.11 8.50 -12.24
C ALA A 61 0.69 8.02 -11.92
#